data_AF-A0A7D7A196-F1
#
_entry.id   AF-A0A7D7A196-F1
#
_cell.length_a   1.000
_cell.length_b   1.000
_cell.length_c   1.000
_cell.angle_alpha   90.00
_cell.angle_beta   90.00
_cell.angle_gamma   90.00
#
_symmetry.space_group_name_H-M   'P 1'
#
loop_
_entity.id
_entity.type
_entity.pdbx_description
1 polymer ?
#
loop_
_entity_poly.entity_id
_entity_poly.type
_entity_poly.pdbx_seq_one_letter_code
_entity_poly.pdbx_strand_id
1 'polypeptide(L)'
;MMRKPTTMAACLLTAFLAAACGSSTSPLQSDGMAGDCTGVFDFNSKAEPLGSSQNLVNTVYNRSASPDVITLQDLTTAAGWADGWDRMIVAGQGISRDVLNTRADLPGYCWENFPSTNPTDHPYDWYIFIEGQTPKQVLKVLRSDGLFQRAKEGALTPETRLSPIPPKVGDRGYFVPAEQ
;
A
#
# COMPACT_ATOMS: atom_id res chain seq x y z
N MET A 1 -17.96 -16.20 -66.10
CA MET A 1 -16.53 -16.47 -66.31
C MET A 1 -15.98 -15.40 -67.24
N MET A 2 -15.18 -14.47 -66.73
CA MET A 2 -14.60 -13.38 -67.52
C MET A 2 -13.20 -13.13 -66.96
N ARG A 3 -12.18 -13.47 -67.74
CA ARG A 3 -10.76 -13.19 -67.44
C ARG A 3 -10.42 -11.80 -67.96
N LYS A 4 -9.64 -11.03 -67.21
CA LYS A 4 -8.52 -10.24 -67.76
C LYS A 4 -7.46 -9.96 -66.67
N PRO A 5 -6.17 -10.07 -67.02
CA PRO A 5 -5.02 -9.90 -66.11
C PRO A 5 -4.49 -8.46 -66.14
N THR A 6 -3.47 -8.15 -65.32
CA THR A 6 -2.33 -7.18 -65.52
C THR A 6 -1.90 -6.64 -64.12
N THR A 7 -0.83 -7.09 -63.47
CA THR A 7 0.62 -6.79 -63.60
C THR A 7 1.11 -5.78 -62.53
N MET A 8 2.31 -6.09 -61.96
CA MET A 8 3.29 -5.22 -61.27
C MET A 8 2.92 -4.63 -59.90
N ALA A 9 3.84 -4.34 -58.97
CA ALA A 9 5.19 -4.81 -58.63
C ALA A 9 5.61 -4.02 -57.38
N ALA A 10 6.52 -4.62 -56.60
CA ALA A 10 7.52 -3.99 -55.75
C ALA A 10 7.12 -3.18 -54.49
N CYS A 11 7.60 -3.74 -53.37
CA CYS A 11 8.38 -3.11 -52.31
C CYS A 11 7.99 -1.71 -51.84
N LEU A 12 7.61 -1.63 -50.56
CA LEU A 12 8.11 -0.60 -49.65
C LEU A 12 8.16 -1.18 -48.22
N LEU A 13 9.39 -1.39 -47.73
CA LEU A 13 9.66 -1.46 -46.30
C LEU A 13 9.30 -0.10 -45.68
N THR A 14 8.45 -0.09 -44.67
CA THR A 14 8.33 1.07 -43.77
C THR A 14 8.76 0.67 -42.37
N ALA A 15 9.85 1.29 -41.96
CA ALA A 15 10.56 1.14 -40.71
C ALA A 15 9.75 1.62 -39.50
N PHE A 16 10.10 1.04 -38.35
CA PHE A 16 9.74 1.46 -37.01
C PHE A 16 9.87 2.98 -36.78
N LEU A 17 8.83 3.57 -36.20
CA LEU A 17 8.94 4.76 -35.34
C LEU A 17 8.04 4.54 -34.12
N ALA A 18 8.68 4.16 -33.01
CA ALA A 18 8.07 4.21 -31.70
C ALA A 18 7.76 5.68 -31.36
N ALA A 19 6.48 6.03 -31.29
CA ALA A 19 6.03 7.31 -30.77
C ALA A 19 6.10 7.26 -29.23
N ALA A 20 7.28 7.58 -28.68
CA ALA A 20 7.41 8.01 -27.30
C ALA A 20 7.12 9.51 -27.24
N CYS A 21 5.83 9.88 -27.16
CA CYS A 21 5.42 11.18 -26.65
C CYS A 21 5.36 11.01 -25.13
N GLY A 22 6.24 11.60 -24.33
CA GLY A 22 6.44 13.04 -24.25
C GLY A 22 5.89 13.47 -22.88
N SER A 23 6.57 13.05 -21.81
CA SER A 23 6.24 13.41 -20.44
C SER A 23 6.35 14.92 -20.28
N SER A 24 5.19 15.56 -20.17
CA SER A 24 5.10 16.98 -19.79
C SER A 24 5.34 17.07 -18.29
N THR A 25 6.59 17.33 -17.90
CA THR A 25 6.95 17.65 -16.52
C THR A 25 6.48 19.07 -16.21
N SER A 26 5.27 19.19 -15.65
CA SER A 26 4.92 20.35 -14.84
C SER A 26 5.69 20.25 -13.52
N PRO A 27 6.45 21.29 -13.09
CA PRO A 27 7.07 21.31 -11.78
C PRO A 27 5.99 21.67 -10.75
N LEU A 28 5.23 20.67 -10.33
CA LEU A 28 4.48 20.76 -9.09
C LEU A 28 5.48 20.51 -7.95
N GLN A 29 5.63 21.53 -7.09
CA GLN A 29 6.27 21.44 -5.78
C GLN A 29 5.90 20.11 -5.10
N SER A 30 6.89 19.22 -4.94
CA SER A 30 6.67 17.93 -4.31
C SER A 30 6.64 18.08 -2.79
N ASP A 31 5.46 18.32 -2.25
CA ASP A 31 5.17 17.86 -0.89
C ASP A 31 4.96 16.34 -0.95
N GLY A 32 6.08 15.59 -0.98
CA GLY A 32 6.09 14.12 -0.96
C GLY A 32 7.16 13.51 -1.85
N MET A 33 8.26 13.04 -1.23
CA MET A 33 9.19 11.97 -1.66
C MET A 33 9.50 11.80 -3.19
N ALA A 34 9.52 12.85 -3.99
CA ALA A 34 9.70 12.76 -5.45
C ALA A 34 11.16 12.46 -5.88
N GLY A 35 11.32 11.73 -6.97
CA GLY A 35 12.60 11.36 -7.63
C GLY A 35 12.34 10.60 -8.94
N ASP A 36 13.37 9.98 -9.54
CA ASP A 36 13.16 9.02 -10.64
C ASP A 36 12.49 7.77 -10.08
N CYS A 37 11.17 7.65 -10.26
CA CYS A 37 10.35 6.64 -9.61
C CYS A 37 10.25 5.35 -10.44
N THR A 38 10.43 4.19 -9.82
CA THR A 38 10.09 2.89 -10.43
C THR A 38 8.58 2.62 -10.47
N GLY A 39 7.84 3.30 -9.58
CA GLY A 39 6.39 3.33 -9.52
C GLY A 39 5.93 4.43 -8.55
N VAL A 40 4.64 4.73 -8.58
CA VAL A 40 4.03 5.81 -7.79
C VAL A 40 2.81 5.29 -7.05
N PHE A 41 2.61 5.74 -5.81
CA PHE A 41 1.39 5.49 -5.05
C PHE A 41 0.99 6.76 -4.33
N ASP A 42 -0.25 7.18 -4.54
CA ASP A 42 -0.83 8.38 -3.95
C ASP A 42 -1.53 8.05 -2.62
N PHE A 43 -1.02 8.61 -1.51
CA PHE A 43 -1.61 8.47 -0.18
C PHE A 43 -2.95 9.20 -0.01
N ASN A 44 -3.31 10.11 -0.91
CA ASN A 44 -4.63 10.75 -0.92
C ASN A 44 -5.72 9.87 -1.55
N SER A 45 -5.33 8.82 -2.28
CA SER A 45 -6.27 7.87 -2.87
C SER A 45 -7.25 7.33 -1.83
N LYS A 46 -8.53 7.29 -2.22
CA LYS A 46 -9.62 6.72 -1.42
C LYS A 46 -10.04 5.34 -1.91
N ALA A 47 -9.26 4.74 -2.83
CA ALA A 47 -9.55 3.41 -3.32
C ALA A 47 -9.38 2.38 -2.20
N GLU A 48 -10.38 1.52 -2.03
CA GLU A 48 -10.38 0.44 -1.06
C GLU A 48 -10.56 -0.92 -1.75
N PRO A 49 -9.64 -1.32 -2.65
CA PRO A 49 -9.81 -2.52 -3.48
C PRO A 49 -9.76 -3.83 -2.68
N LEU A 50 -9.14 -3.83 -1.49
CA LEU A 50 -9.13 -4.99 -0.60
C LEU A 50 -10.39 -5.05 0.25
N GLY A 51 -11.01 -3.92 0.56
CA GLY A 51 -12.21 -3.85 1.41
C GLY A 51 -12.15 -2.64 2.33
N SER A 52 -13.23 -2.40 3.08
CA SER A 52 -13.33 -1.16 3.86
C SER A 52 -12.28 -1.07 4.97
N SER A 53 -11.51 0.02 4.99
CA SER A 53 -10.52 0.29 6.04
C SER A 53 -11.19 0.44 7.40
N GLN A 54 -12.38 1.05 7.44
CA GLN A 54 -13.15 1.19 8.68
C GLN A 54 -13.59 -0.16 9.23
N ASN A 55 -13.96 -1.12 8.37
CA ASN A 55 -14.31 -2.46 8.80
C ASN A 55 -13.12 -3.19 9.40
N LEU A 56 -11.92 -3.03 8.84
CA LEU A 56 -10.70 -3.62 9.41
C LEU A 56 -10.37 -3.01 10.78
N VAL A 57 -10.43 -1.69 10.90
CA VAL A 57 -10.25 -0.97 12.19
C VAL A 57 -11.23 -1.49 13.25
N ASN A 58 -12.52 -1.57 12.91
CA ASN A 58 -13.55 -2.07 13.82
C ASN A 58 -13.30 -3.54 14.20
N THR A 59 -12.90 -4.37 13.23
CA THR A 59 -12.61 -5.79 13.45
C THR A 59 -11.44 -5.97 14.40
N VAL A 60 -10.36 -5.20 14.22
CA VAL A 60 -9.22 -5.21 15.14
C VAL A 60 -9.66 -4.88 16.56
N TYR A 61 -10.39 -3.79 16.76
CA TYR A 61 -10.83 -3.41 18.10
C TYR A 61 -11.74 -4.46 18.74
N ASN A 62 -12.69 -5.01 17.99
CA ASN A 62 -13.60 -6.03 18.49
C ASN A 62 -12.86 -7.35 18.82
N ARG A 63 -11.96 -7.79 17.94
CA ARG A 63 -11.23 -9.06 18.10
C ARG A 63 -10.15 -8.99 19.17
N SER A 64 -9.56 -7.82 19.41
CA SER A 64 -8.57 -7.64 20.47
C SER A 64 -9.11 -7.88 21.89
N ALA A 65 -10.44 -7.89 22.06
CA ALA A 65 -11.08 -8.22 23.33
C ALA A 65 -11.10 -9.73 23.64
N SER A 66 -10.90 -10.60 22.64
CA SER A 66 -10.74 -12.04 22.83
C SER A 66 -9.27 -12.38 23.09
N PRO A 67 -8.92 -13.38 23.91
CA PRO A 67 -7.54 -13.79 24.13
C PRO A 67 -6.93 -14.63 22.99
N ASP A 68 -7.70 -14.90 21.92
CA ASP A 68 -7.27 -15.80 20.85
C ASP A 68 -6.12 -15.22 20.02
N VAL A 69 -5.06 -16.01 19.86
CA VAL A 69 -4.01 -15.72 18.88
C VAL A 69 -4.52 -16.07 17.49
N ILE A 70 -4.52 -15.11 16.59
CA ILE A 70 -5.07 -15.22 15.22
C ILE A 70 -4.05 -14.75 14.20
N THR A 71 -4.24 -15.08 12.92
CA THR A 71 -3.37 -14.56 11.86
C THR A 71 -3.84 -13.20 11.35
N LEU A 72 -2.97 -12.46 10.64
CA LEU A 72 -3.38 -11.23 9.96
C LEU A 72 -4.41 -11.52 8.85
N GLN A 73 -4.31 -12.67 8.19
CA GLN A 73 -5.31 -13.15 7.23
C GLN A 73 -6.67 -13.36 7.91
N ASP A 74 -6.72 -13.96 9.11
CA ASP A 74 -7.98 -14.16 9.83
C ASP A 74 -8.66 -12.83 10.15
N LEU A 75 -7.89 -11.82 10.54
CA LEU A 75 -8.39 -10.48 10.84
C LEU A 75 -8.94 -9.78 9.60
N THR A 76 -8.20 -9.79 8.50
CA THR A 76 -8.61 -9.16 7.24
C THR A 76 -9.82 -9.87 6.64
N THR A 77 -9.84 -11.20 6.64
CA THR A 77 -11.00 -12.01 6.23
C THR A 77 -12.23 -11.69 7.08
N ALA A 78 -12.08 -11.61 8.40
CA ALA A 78 -13.17 -11.24 9.31
C ALA A 78 -13.68 -9.81 9.08
N ALA A 79 -12.85 -8.91 8.57
CA ALA A 79 -13.23 -7.56 8.16
C ALA A 79 -13.94 -7.51 6.78
N GLY A 80 -14.10 -8.67 6.13
CA GLY A 80 -14.66 -8.78 4.78
C GLY A 80 -13.70 -8.31 3.70
N TRP A 81 -12.38 -8.35 3.96
CA TRP A 81 -11.40 -8.03 2.93
C TRP A 81 -11.20 -9.20 1.97
N ALA A 82 -10.99 -8.88 0.71
CA ALA A 82 -10.52 -9.79 -0.31
C ALA A 82 -9.03 -10.12 -0.10
N ASP A 83 -8.62 -11.25 -0.67
CA ASP A 83 -7.21 -11.59 -0.84
C ASP A 83 -6.54 -10.65 -1.86
N GLY A 84 -5.28 -10.91 -2.21
CA GLY A 84 -4.52 -10.09 -3.16
C GLY A 84 -3.65 -9.03 -2.48
N TRP A 85 -3.03 -9.43 -1.37
CA TRP A 85 -1.92 -8.76 -0.70
C TRP A 85 -1.02 -9.86 -0.10
N ASP A 86 0.28 -9.62 -0.04
CA ASP A 86 1.26 -10.57 0.50
C ASP A 86 2.02 -10.04 1.72
N ARG A 87 1.97 -8.72 1.94
CA ARG A 87 2.56 -8.08 3.11
C ARG A 87 1.88 -6.78 3.48
N MET A 88 1.96 -6.47 4.76
CA MET A 88 1.55 -5.19 5.35
C MET A 88 2.74 -4.58 6.08
N ILE A 89 3.00 -3.30 5.85
CA ILE A 89 4.01 -2.54 6.60
C ILE A 89 3.36 -1.36 7.33
N VAL A 90 4.05 -0.87 8.36
CA VAL A 90 3.65 0.34 9.08
C VAL A 90 4.60 1.48 8.79
N ALA A 91 4.08 2.55 8.19
CA ALA A 91 4.76 3.82 8.00
C ALA A 91 4.34 4.80 9.09
N GLY A 92 5.29 5.29 9.88
CA GLY A 92 5.03 6.41 10.78
C GLY A 92 5.14 7.73 10.03
N GLN A 93 4.42 8.75 10.50
CA GLN A 93 4.58 10.12 9.99
C GLN A 93 6.05 10.53 9.99
N GLY A 94 6.52 11.08 8.88
CA GLY A 94 7.90 11.54 8.74
C GLY A 94 8.95 10.47 8.42
N ILE A 95 8.55 9.22 8.20
CA ILE A 95 9.49 8.19 7.72
C ILE A 95 10.12 8.65 6.39
N SER A 96 11.42 8.46 6.21
CA SER A 96 12.08 8.80 4.94
C SER A 96 11.66 7.84 3.83
N ARG A 97 11.73 8.30 2.58
CA ARG A 97 11.45 7.47 1.40
C ARG A 97 12.26 6.18 1.40
N ASP A 98 13.56 6.28 1.66
CA ASP A 98 14.45 5.12 1.55
C ASP A 98 14.14 4.06 2.63
N VAL A 99 13.81 4.50 3.85
CA VAL A 99 13.39 3.58 4.92
C VAL A 99 12.03 2.96 4.57
N LEU A 100 11.09 3.74 4.04
CA LEU A 100 9.79 3.22 3.63
C LEU A 100 9.93 2.21 2.49
N ASN A 101 10.70 2.51 1.45
CA ASN A 101 10.99 1.62 0.33
C ASN A 101 11.68 0.34 0.77
N THR A 102 12.63 0.43 1.70
CA THR A 102 13.32 -0.74 2.27
C THR A 102 12.33 -1.64 3.00
N ARG A 103 11.45 -1.08 3.84
CA ARG A 103 10.43 -1.87 4.56
C ARG A 103 9.40 -2.47 3.62
N ALA A 104 9.00 -1.69 2.61
CA ALA A 104 8.02 -2.10 1.62
C ALA A 104 8.58 -3.13 0.64
N ASP A 105 9.90 -3.32 0.57
CA ASP A 105 10.56 -4.04 -0.52
C ASP A 105 10.16 -3.49 -1.91
N LEU A 106 10.17 -2.15 -2.02
CA LEU A 106 9.84 -1.39 -3.23
C LEU A 106 10.94 -0.35 -3.51
N PRO A 107 12.13 -0.78 -3.98
CA PRO A 107 13.23 0.14 -4.23
C PRO A 107 12.86 1.17 -5.32
N GLY A 108 13.16 2.44 -5.05
CA GLY A 108 12.90 3.54 -6.00
C GLY A 108 11.43 3.95 -6.13
N TYR A 109 10.53 3.45 -5.28
CA TYR A 109 9.13 3.83 -5.32
C TYR A 109 8.90 5.23 -4.78
N CYS A 110 7.93 5.94 -5.35
CA CYS A 110 7.51 7.28 -4.90
C CYS A 110 6.16 7.23 -4.21
N TRP A 111 6.09 7.92 -3.08
CA TRP A 111 4.92 7.98 -2.22
C TRP A 111 4.37 9.39 -2.26
N GLU A 112 3.53 9.64 -3.27
CA GLU A 112 2.92 10.95 -3.48
C GLU A 112 1.99 11.29 -2.34
N ASN A 113 1.98 12.59 -2.00
CA ASN A 113 1.17 13.13 -0.90
C ASN A 113 1.41 12.42 0.44
N PHE A 114 2.56 11.76 0.62
CA PHE A 114 2.92 11.19 1.90
C PHE A 114 3.09 12.32 2.92
N PRO A 115 2.32 12.34 4.02
CA PRO A 115 2.29 13.50 4.89
C PRO A 115 3.65 13.78 5.55
N SER A 116 4.10 15.02 5.43
CA SER A 116 5.30 15.50 6.12
C SER A 116 5.07 15.57 7.64
N THR A 117 6.15 15.70 8.40
CA THR A 117 6.06 15.96 9.84
C THR A 117 5.62 17.40 10.07
N ASN A 118 4.45 17.59 10.68
CA ASN A 118 4.05 18.86 11.28
C ASN A 118 3.95 18.69 12.79
N PRO A 119 4.71 19.45 13.61
CA PRO A 119 4.69 19.32 15.07
C PRO A 119 3.33 19.65 15.71
N THR A 120 2.41 20.32 15.00
CA THR A 120 1.07 20.60 15.51
C THR A 120 0.04 19.52 15.21
N ASP A 121 0.36 18.57 14.33
CA ASP A 121 -0.57 17.51 13.95
C ASP A 121 -0.50 16.34 14.93
N HIS A 122 -1.66 15.74 15.22
CA HIS A 122 -1.68 14.46 15.91
C HIS A 122 -0.91 13.43 15.06
N PRO A 123 0.04 12.68 15.65
CA PRO A 123 0.82 11.73 14.89
C PRO A 123 -0.06 10.62 14.36
N TYR A 124 0.03 10.34 13.06
CA TYR A 124 -0.64 9.20 12.43
C TYR A 124 0.36 8.09 12.09
N ASP A 125 -0.17 6.89 11.98
CA ASP A 125 0.48 5.75 11.36
C ASP A 125 -0.36 5.29 10.15
N TRP A 126 0.33 4.84 9.10
CA TRP A 126 -0.27 4.29 7.89
C TRP A 126 0.09 2.82 7.79
N TYR A 127 -0.92 1.98 7.60
CA TYR A 127 -0.73 0.57 7.31
C TYR A 127 -0.92 0.37 5.81
N ILE A 128 0.12 -0.12 5.15
CA ILE A 128 0.21 -0.19 3.70
C ILE A 128 0.21 -1.67 3.32
N PHE A 129 -0.81 -2.09 2.60
CA PHE A 129 -0.95 -3.45 2.08
C PHE A 129 -0.43 -3.51 0.66
N ILE A 130 0.41 -4.49 0.38
CA ILE A 130 1.17 -4.61 -0.87
C ILE A 130 0.97 -6.01 -1.43
N GLU A 131 0.90 -6.12 -2.76
CA GLU A 131 0.94 -7.37 -3.50
C GLU A 131 2.09 -7.30 -4.51
N GLY A 132 3.08 -8.17 -4.38
CA GLY A 132 4.28 -8.17 -5.20
C GLY A 132 4.98 -6.81 -5.17
N GLN A 133 4.96 -6.09 -6.29
CA GLN A 133 5.55 -4.76 -6.43
C GLN A 133 4.51 -3.63 -6.47
N THR A 134 3.26 -3.91 -6.07
CA THR A 134 2.14 -2.96 -6.18
C THR A 134 1.50 -2.71 -4.81
N PRO A 135 1.62 -1.49 -4.25
CA PRO A 135 0.81 -1.09 -3.11
C PRO A 135 -0.68 -1.07 -3.50
N LYS A 136 -1.52 -1.75 -2.73
CA LYS A 136 -2.94 -1.98 -3.06
C LYS A 136 -3.85 -1.03 -2.31
N GLN A 137 -3.58 -0.83 -1.03
CA GLN A 137 -4.43 -0.03 -0.16
C GLN A 137 -3.65 0.48 1.04
N VAL A 138 -4.02 1.68 1.49
CA VAL A 138 -3.48 2.28 2.70
C VAL A 138 -4.61 2.65 3.63
N LEU A 139 -4.41 2.41 4.92
CA LEU A 139 -5.30 2.88 5.97
C LEU A 139 -4.54 3.76 6.96
N LYS A 140 -5.15 4.89 7.32
CA LYS A 140 -4.61 5.92 8.20
C LYS A 140 -5.28 5.82 9.56
N VAL A 141 -4.48 5.72 10.62
CA VAL A 141 -4.97 5.63 12.01
C VAL A 141 -4.17 6.59 12.88
N LEU A 142 -4.83 7.19 13.88
CA LEU A 142 -4.11 7.95 14.92
C LEU A 142 -3.11 7.02 15.60
N ARG A 143 -1.88 7.49 15.82
CA ARG A 143 -0.83 6.65 16.42
C ARG A 143 -1.20 6.14 17.81
N SER A 144 -1.98 6.92 18.58
CA SER A 144 -2.52 6.50 19.87
C SER A 144 -3.49 5.32 19.76
N ASP A 145 -4.14 5.15 18.60
CA ASP A 145 -5.15 4.13 18.33
C ASP A 145 -4.59 2.99 17.44
N GLY A 146 -3.26 2.85 17.40
CA GLY A 146 -2.56 1.91 16.51
C GLY A 146 -3.09 0.47 16.60
N LEU A 147 -3.32 -0.14 15.45
CA LEU A 147 -3.92 -1.47 15.30
C LEU A 147 -2.94 -2.62 15.57
N PHE A 148 -1.70 -2.44 15.10
CA PHE A 148 -0.63 -3.43 15.21
C PHE A 148 0.62 -2.76 15.80
N GLN A 149 0.86 -2.93 17.10
CA GLN A 149 2.05 -2.41 17.75
C GLN A 149 3.25 -3.32 17.48
N ARG A 150 4.48 -2.75 17.53
CA ARG A 150 5.75 -3.42 17.17
C ARG A 150 5.88 -3.87 15.70
N ALA A 151 4.80 -3.83 14.93
CA ALA A 151 4.80 -4.03 13.47
C ALA A 151 5.60 -2.96 12.69
N LYS A 152 6.18 -1.96 13.36
CA LYS A 152 7.04 -0.94 12.74
C LYS A 152 8.45 -1.44 12.43
N GLU A 153 8.81 -2.62 12.94
CA GLU A 153 10.15 -3.20 12.82
C GLU A 153 10.32 -4.06 11.56
N GLY A 154 9.22 -4.43 10.89
CA GLY A 154 9.25 -5.26 9.68
C GLY A 154 7.90 -5.34 8.98
N ALA A 155 7.83 -6.15 7.93
CA ALA A 155 6.59 -6.46 7.23
C ALA A 155 5.87 -7.62 7.94
N LEU A 156 4.54 -7.54 8.04
CA LEU A 156 3.68 -8.64 8.46
C LEU A 156 3.10 -9.33 7.23
N THR A 157 3.11 -10.65 7.21
CA THR A 157 2.50 -11.48 6.15
C THR A 157 1.10 -11.96 6.58
N PRO A 158 0.29 -12.50 5.65
CA PRO A 158 -0.99 -13.15 5.97
C PRO A 158 -0.92 -14.12 7.15
N GLU A 159 0.14 -14.94 7.21
CA GLU A 159 0.33 -16.00 8.22
C GLU A 159 0.92 -15.48 9.54
N THR A 160 1.25 -14.19 9.63
CA THR A 160 1.79 -13.60 10.86
C THR A 160 0.78 -13.79 11.98
N ARG A 161 1.21 -14.50 13.03
CA ARG A 161 0.41 -14.71 14.25
C ARG A 161 0.42 -13.45 15.09
N LEU A 162 -0.75 -13.11 15.61
CA LEU A 162 -1.02 -11.87 16.31
C LEU A 162 -1.63 -12.18 17.67
N SER A 163 -0.95 -11.75 18.72
CA SER A 163 -1.45 -11.83 20.09
C SER A 163 -2.27 -10.58 20.41
N PRO A 164 -3.49 -10.72 20.94
CA PRO A 164 -4.34 -9.60 21.30
C PRO A 164 -3.85 -8.94 22.58
N ILE A 165 -3.87 -7.61 22.60
CA ILE A 165 -3.78 -6.80 23.80
C ILE A 165 -5.17 -6.19 24.04
N PRO A 166 -5.90 -6.60 25.09
CA PRO A 166 -7.26 -6.17 25.29
C PRO A 166 -7.34 -4.67 25.64
N PRO A 167 -8.49 -4.02 25.33
CA PRO A 167 -8.71 -2.62 25.67
C PRO A 167 -8.62 -2.39 27.18
N LYS A 168 -8.18 -1.19 27.57
CA LYS A 168 -8.18 -0.71 28.95
C LYS A 168 -9.06 0.53 29.05
N VAL A 169 -9.41 0.96 30.26
CA VAL A 169 -10.19 2.19 30.44
C VAL A 169 -9.42 3.36 29.82
N GLY A 170 -9.99 3.97 28.78
CA GLY A 170 -9.37 5.09 28.05
C GLY A 170 -8.56 4.69 26.82
N ASP A 171 -8.25 3.39 26.63
CA ASP A 171 -7.40 2.90 25.53
C ASP A 171 -8.10 1.82 24.70
N ARG A 172 -7.91 1.86 23.38
CA ARG A 172 -8.37 0.79 22.50
C ARG A 172 -7.45 -0.42 22.56
N GLY A 173 -8.03 -1.61 22.37
CA GLY A 173 -7.25 -2.83 22.21
C GLY A 173 -6.57 -2.87 20.84
N TYR A 174 -5.54 -3.69 20.72
CA TYR A 174 -4.71 -3.81 19.51
C TYR A 174 -4.06 -5.19 19.46
N PHE A 175 -3.29 -5.45 18.41
CA PHE A 175 -2.51 -6.68 18.30
C PHE A 175 -1.01 -6.40 18.30
N VAL A 176 -0.23 -7.38 18.74
CA VAL A 176 1.23 -7.43 18.56
C VAL A 176 1.60 -8.73 17.84
N PRO A 177 2.65 -8.75 17.01
CA PRO A 177 3.21 -10.02 16.54
C PRO A 177 3.49 -10.95 17.72
N ALA A 178 2.97 -12.17 17.64
CA ALA A 178 3.26 -13.19 18.65
C ALA A 178 4.74 -13.59 18.52
N GLU A 179 5.45 -13.72 19.65
CA GLU A 179 6.78 -14.31 19.65
C GLU A 179 6.69 -15.74 19.11
N GLN A 180 7.60 -16.07 18.19
CA GLN A 180 7.72 -17.42 17.62
C GLN A 180 8.45 -18.36 18.58
#